data_AF-A0A3B9R1Q6-F1
#
_entry.id   AF-A0A3B9R1Q6-F1
#
_cell.length_a   1.000
_cell.length_b   1.000
_cell.length_c   1.000
_cell.angle_alpha   90.00
_cell.angle_beta   90.00
_cell.angle_gamma   90.00
#
_symmetry.space_group_name_H-M   'P 1'
#
loop_
_entity.id
_entity.type
_entity.pdbx_description
1 polymer ?
#
loop_
_entity_poly.entity_id
_entity_poly.type
_entity_poly.pdbx_seq_one_letter_code
_entity_poly.pdbx_strand_id
1 'polypeptide(L)'
;MRQSSTEFSQLLVKAGRGVGLPLGLAEDLIDPVIWLQICGFPGEYEVHAALAALDEGRTEAHFPDLLNTEEATSSGRVSAVYLATAACDLLQLDWPQAGEEVLLPETESPRLVAAALVLSHRLLRRERYLRIVTSDEIFISGPSAELTCVSKEPQHQTPSGIDKGVIRLSAEQSGFDDAGTVLIDGEKEARFHDVCRLKGLCASPDIIAQLKIFSDRLLVPESEHSLKYGAGAGIVDSD
;
A
#
# COMPACT_ATOMS: atom_id res chain seq x y z
N MET A 1 -11.19 -15.72 5.49
CA MET A 1 -11.56 -16.51 4.29
C MET A 1 -10.35 -16.65 3.38
N ARG A 2 -10.35 -17.63 2.45
CA ARG A 2 -9.34 -17.71 1.39
C ARG A 2 -9.84 -17.00 0.15
N GLN A 3 -8.99 -16.19 -0.47
CA GLN A 3 -9.24 -15.57 -1.76
C GLN A 3 -8.07 -15.84 -2.70
N SER A 4 -8.35 -15.98 -3.99
CA SER A 4 -7.28 -15.94 -4.98
C SER A 4 -6.68 -14.53 -5.03
N SER A 5 -5.39 -14.42 -5.34
CA SER A 5 -4.75 -13.11 -5.52
C SER A 5 -5.41 -12.31 -6.62
N THR A 6 -5.78 -12.96 -7.74
CA THR A 6 -6.46 -12.31 -8.87
C THR A 6 -7.81 -11.70 -8.48
N GLU A 7 -8.67 -12.44 -7.78
CA GLU A 7 -9.97 -11.92 -7.34
C GLU A 7 -9.80 -10.76 -6.36
N PHE A 8 -8.82 -10.87 -5.46
CA PHE A 8 -8.55 -9.81 -4.50
C PHE A 8 -7.99 -8.56 -5.19
N SER A 9 -7.04 -8.69 -6.11
CA SER A 9 -6.54 -7.58 -6.93
C SER A 9 -7.66 -6.85 -7.68
N GLN A 10 -8.57 -7.59 -8.31
CA GLN A 10 -9.72 -6.99 -9.00
C GLN A 10 -10.65 -6.25 -8.03
N LEU A 11 -10.87 -6.79 -6.83
CA LEU A 11 -11.63 -6.12 -5.78
C LEU A 11 -10.94 -4.82 -5.34
N LEU A 12 -9.62 -4.82 -5.15
CA LEU A 12 -8.85 -3.62 -4.77
C LEU A 12 -9.00 -2.51 -5.80
N VAL A 13 -8.82 -2.80 -7.09
CA VAL A 13 -8.98 -1.81 -8.16
C VAL A 13 -10.40 -1.23 -8.15
N LYS A 14 -11.42 -2.09 -8.07
CA LYS A 14 -12.82 -1.62 -8.05
C LYS A 14 -13.14 -0.81 -6.79
N ALA A 15 -12.67 -1.23 -5.63
CA ALA A 15 -12.84 -0.52 -4.38
C ALA A 15 -12.17 0.87 -4.43
N GLY A 16 -10.91 0.93 -4.90
CA GLY A 16 -10.18 2.19 -5.06
C GLY A 16 -10.89 3.16 -6.01
N ARG A 17 -11.31 2.67 -7.17
CA ARG A 17 -12.13 3.45 -8.12
C ARG A 17 -13.46 3.90 -7.51
N GLY A 18 -14.09 3.06 -6.69
CA GLY A 18 -15.36 3.34 -6.01
C GLY A 18 -15.29 4.43 -4.94
N VAL A 19 -14.10 4.70 -4.38
CA VAL A 19 -13.83 5.86 -3.52
C VAL A 19 -13.23 7.06 -4.26
N GLY A 20 -13.23 7.02 -5.60
CA GLY A 20 -12.83 8.14 -6.44
C GLY A 20 -11.36 8.19 -6.83
N LEU A 21 -10.55 7.15 -6.56
CA LEU A 21 -9.16 7.14 -7.02
C LEU A 21 -9.06 7.13 -8.55
N PRO A 22 -8.08 7.84 -9.14
CA PRO A 22 -7.62 7.60 -10.50
C PRO A 22 -7.27 6.13 -10.73
N LEU A 23 -7.45 5.63 -11.96
CA LEU A 23 -7.20 4.22 -12.27
C LEU A 23 -5.77 3.79 -11.94
N GLY A 24 -4.77 4.59 -12.33
CA GLY A 24 -3.37 4.27 -12.02
C GLY A 24 -3.13 4.11 -10.51
N LEU A 25 -3.61 5.04 -9.69
CA LEU A 25 -3.48 4.93 -8.23
C LEU A 25 -4.21 3.71 -7.66
N ALA A 26 -5.35 3.32 -8.24
CA ALA A 26 -6.06 2.12 -7.80
C ALA A 26 -5.30 0.82 -8.16
N GLU A 27 -4.57 0.80 -9.27
CA GLU A 27 -3.73 -0.32 -9.70
C GLU A 27 -2.42 -0.40 -8.90
N ASP A 28 -1.80 0.75 -8.60
CA ASP A 28 -0.57 0.85 -7.81
C ASP A 28 -0.72 0.29 -6.38
N LEU A 29 -1.94 0.17 -5.87
CA LEU A 29 -2.24 -0.45 -4.57
C LEU A 29 -2.06 -1.97 -4.56
N ILE A 30 -2.13 -2.64 -5.71
CA ILE A 30 -2.21 -4.10 -5.76
C ILE A 30 -0.97 -4.73 -5.15
N ASP A 31 0.20 -4.42 -5.70
CA ASP A 31 1.46 -5.06 -5.31
C ASP A 31 1.80 -4.86 -3.82
N PRO A 32 1.75 -3.66 -3.24
CA PRO A 32 2.05 -3.48 -1.81
C PRO A 32 1.05 -4.18 -0.91
N VAL A 33 -0.24 -4.17 -1.23
CA VAL A 33 -1.27 -4.83 -0.41
C VAL A 33 -1.13 -6.34 -0.46
N ILE A 34 -0.95 -6.90 -1.65
CA ILE A 34 -0.77 -8.34 -1.86
C ILE A 34 0.52 -8.80 -1.18
N TRP A 35 1.61 -8.05 -1.32
CA TRP A 35 2.88 -8.38 -0.70
C TRP A 35 2.79 -8.39 0.83
N LEU A 36 2.11 -7.40 1.43
CA LEU A 36 1.85 -7.37 2.88
C LEU A 36 1.10 -8.63 3.32
N GLN A 37 0.02 -9.01 2.62
CA GLN A 37 -0.74 -10.21 2.94
C GLN A 37 0.06 -11.51 2.77
N ILE A 38 0.87 -11.61 1.71
CA ILE A 38 1.78 -12.74 1.51
C ILE A 38 2.70 -12.84 2.73
N CYS A 39 3.32 -11.73 3.12
CA CYS A 39 4.22 -11.65 4.27
C CYS A 39 3.53 -11.82 5.64
N GLY A 40 2.22 -12.11 5.67
CA GLY A 40 1.48 -12.33 6.92
C GLY A 40 1.12 -11.03 7.66
N PHE A 41 1.32 -9.88 7.03
CA PHE A 41 0.80 -8.59 7.51
C PHE A 41 -0.66 -8.42 7.09
N PRO A 42 -1.45 -7.62 7.84
CA PRO A 42 -2.88 -7.42 7.57
C PRO A 42 -3.11 -6.43 6.41
N GLY A 43 -2.59 -6.73 5.21
CA GLY A 43 -2.65 -5.82 4.05
C GLY A 43 -4.06 -5.38 3.66
N GLU A 44 -5.08 -6.22 3.86
CA GLU A 44 -6.48 -5.84 3.64
C GLU A 44 -6.97 -4.76 4.60
N TYR A 45 -6.47 -4.74 5.85
CA TYR A 45 -6.83 -3.71 6.82
C TYR A 45 -6.13 -2.39 6.49
N GLU A 46 -4.88 -2.45 6.03
CA GLU A 46 -4.10 -1.28 5.60
C GLU A 46 -4.78 -0.55 4.42
N VAL A 47 -5.16 -1.29 3.37
CA VAL A 47 -5.84 -0.68 2.23
C VAL A 47 -7.25 -0.23 2.58
N HIS A 48 -7.99 -0.97 3.40
CA HIS A 48 -9.31 -0.54 3.84
C HIS A 48 -9.22 0.77 4.65
N ALA A 49 -8.24 0.89 5.56
CA ALA A 49 -8.00 2.12 6.30
C ALA A 49 -7.72 3.31 5.37
N ALA A 50 -6.89 3.09 4.34
CA ALA A 50 -6.58 4.09 3.32
C ALA A 50 -7.82 4.55 2.53
N LEU A 51 -8.57 3.59 1.98
CA LEU A 51 -9.75 3.90 1.17
C LEU A 51 -10.87 4.52 2.00
N ALA A 52 -11.10 4.05 3.23
CA ALA A 52 -12.12 4.61 4.12
C ALA A 52 -11.77 6.04 4.58
N ALA A 53 -10.49 6.30 4.92
CA ALA A 53 -10.08 7.66 5.31
C ALA A 53 -10.25 8.65 4.15
N LEU A 54 -9.93 8.21 2.93
CA LEU A 54 -10.14 9.00 1.72
C LEU A 54 -11.63 9.25 1.44
N ASP A 55 -12.46 8.21 1.52
CA ASP A 55 -13.91 8.30 1.30
C ASP A 55 -14.61 9.23 2.30
N GLU A 56 -14.17 9.19 3.56
CA GLU A 56 -14.69 10.00 4.65
C GLU A 56 -14.13 11.44 4.64
N GLY A 57 -13.20 11.76 3.74
CA GLY A 57 -12.51 13.06 3.69
C GLY A 57 -11.63 13.33 4.91
N ARG A 58 -11.17 12.29 5.61
CA ARG A 58 -10.25 12.39 6.75
C ARG A 58 -8.79 12.59 6.33
N THR A 59 -8.47 12.32 5.07
CA THR A 59 -7.15 12.50 4.49
C THR A 59 -7.25 13.24 3.16
N GLU A 60 -6.19 13.97 2.83
CA GLU A 60 -6.18 14.81 1.64
C GLU A 60 -5.81 13.99 0.38
N ALA A 61 -6.53 14.25 -0.71
CA ALA A 61 -6.39 13.58 -2.01
C ALA A 61 -5.50 14.41 -2.96
N HIS A 62 -4.24 14.61 -2.60
CA HIS A 62 -3.27 15.31 -3.44
C HIS A 62 -1.88 14.67 -3.35
N PHE A 63 -1.06 14.90 -4.36
CA PHE A 63 0.36 14.54 -4.31
C PHE A 63 1.11 15.59 -3.48
N PRO A 64 1.78 15.21 -2.37
CA PRO A 64 2.58 16.14 -1.59
C PRO A 64 3.89 16.48 -2.32
N ASP A 65 4.38 17.72 -2.18
CA ASP A 65 5.74 18.07 -2.59
C ASP A 65 6.73 17.64 -1.51
N LEU A 66 7.26 16.41 -1.65
CA LEU A 66 8.19 15.83 -0.70
C LEU A 66 9.61 16.41 -0.78
N LEU A 67 9.91 17.25 -1.77
CA LEU A 67 11.18 18.00 -1.84
C LEU A 67 11.10 19.31 -1.04
N ASN A 68 9.88 19.81 -0.79
CA ASN A 68 9.61 20.94 0.08
C ASN A 68 9.16 20.46 1.48
N THR A 69 10.12 20.21 2.37
CA THR A 69 9.88 19.61 3.70
C THR A 69 8.96 20.43 4.61
N GLU A 70 8.95 21.76 4.49
CA GLU A 70 8.04 22.63 5.26
C GLU A 70 6.58 22.47 4.80
N GLU A 71 6.35 22.27 3.50
CA GLU A 71 5.02 22.07 2.92
C GLU A 71 4.52 20.64 3.15
N ALA A 72 5.40 19.64 2.97
CA ALA A 72 5.10 18.23 3.20
C ALA A 72 4.63 17.95 4.64
N THR A 73 5.15 18.67 5.63
CA THR A 73 4.82 18.45 7.04
C THR A 73 3.72 19.37 7.58
N SER A 74 3.31 20.40 6.82
CA SER A 74 2.29 21.37 7.24
C SER A 74 0.92 21.18 6.59
N SER A 75 0.84 20.50 5.44
CA SER A 75 -0.43 19.98 4.93
C SER A 75 -0.97 18.92 5.89
N GLY A 76 -2.29 18.78 6.02
CA GLY A 76 -2.88 17.79 6.92
C GLY A 76 -2.49 16.35 6.59
N ARG A 77 -3.17 15.39 7.21
CA ARG A 77 -2.89 13.96 6.98
C ARG A 77 -3.10 13.61 5.50
N VAL A 78 -2.03 13.20 4.82
CA VAL A 78 -2.06 12.85 3.38
C VAL A 78 -2.48 11.40 3.23
N SER A 79 -3.32 11.11 2.23
CA SER A 79 -3.71 9.74 1.95
C SER A 79 -2.50 8.86 1.63
N ALA A 80 -2.45 7.67 2.23
CA ALA A 80 -1.39 6.69 2.05
C ALA A 80 -1.17 6.35 0.57
N VAL A 81 -2.24 6.34 -0.22
CA VAL A 81 -2.20 6.03 -1.66
C VAL A 81 -1.40 7.09 -2.42
N TYR A 82 -1.74 8.37 -2.20
CA TYR A 82 -1.07 9.49 -2.88
C TYR A 82 0.36 9.68 -2.39
N LEU A 83 0.58 9.53 -1.07
CA LEU A 83 1.91 9.63 -0.48
C LEU A 83 2.84 8.52 -1.00
N ALA A 84 2.35 7.28 -1.06
CA ALA A 84 3.11 6.16 -1.61
C ALA A 84 3.53 6.42 -3.05
N THR A 85 2.60 6.83 -3.91
CA THR A 85 2.92 7.09 -5.33
C THR A 85 3.90 8.25 -5.48
N ALA A 86 3.68 9.39 -4.82
CA ALA A 86 4.60 10.53 -4.88
C ALA A 86 6.02 10.15 -4.43
N ALA A 87 6.13 9.39 -3.33
CA ALA A 87 7.42 8.97 -2.81
C ALA A 87 8.10 7.93 -3.73
N CYS A 88 7.34 6.98 -4.30
CA CYS A 88 7.84 6.03 -5.29
C CYS A 88 8.36 6.71 -6.57
N ASP A 89 7.72 7.79 -7.03
CA ASP A 89 8.20 8.58 -8.17
C ASP A 89 9.54 9.26 -7.86
N LEU A 90 9.70 9.79 -6.64
CA LEU A 90 10.99 10.36 -6.24
C LEU A 90 12.10 9.32 -6.07
N LEU A 91 11.79 8.08 -5.66
CA LEU A 91 12.78 6.99 -5.67
C LEU A 91 13.37 6.78 -7.09
N GLN A 92 12.64 7.12 -8.16
CA GLN A 92 13.16 7.07 -9.53
C GLN A 92 14.28 8.09 -9.78
N LEU A 93 14.34 9.14 -8.96
CA LEU A 93 15.30 10.25 -9.03
C LEU A 93 16.44 10.13 -8.01
N ASP A 94 16.70 8.92 -7.49
CA ASP A 94 17.72 8.65 -6.45
C ASP A 94 17.47 9.40 -5.12
N TRP A 95 16.21 9.72 -4.83
CA TRP A 95 15.78 10.24 -3.53
C TRP A 95 15.49 9.07 -2.55
N PRO A 96 15.75 9.22 -1.23
CA PRO A 96 16.52 10.31 -0.62
C PRO A 96 18.02 10.19 -0.93
N GLN A 97 18.78 11.27 -0.76
CA GLN A 97 20.22 11.21 -0.98
C GLN A 97 20.91 10.32 0.06
N ALA A 98 22.08 9.77 -0.29
CA ALA A 98 22.83 8.93 0.64
C ALA A 98 23.25 9.73 1.87
N GLY A 99 22.93 9.22 3.07
CA GLY A 99 23.18 9.90 4.34
C GLY A 99 22.13 10.95 4.72
N GLU A 100 21.08 11.12 3.91
CA GLU A 100 19.93 11.96 4.23
C GLU A 100 18.85 11.12 4.93
N GLU A 101 18.22 11.70 5.95
CA GLU A 101 16.99 11.20 6.55
C GLU A 101 15.85 12.17 6.23
N VAL A 102 14.76 11.65 5.68
CA VAL A 102 13.56 12.42 5.34
C VAL A 102 12.38 11.94 6.15
N LEU A 103 11.59 12.90 6.65
CA LEU A 103 10.33 12.65 7.31
C LEU A 103 9.19 12.80 6.30
N LEU A 104 8.38 11.76 6.16
CA LEU A 104 7.17 11.83 5.33
C LEU A 104 6.00 12.43 6.13
N PRO A 105 5.03 13.07 5.44
CA PRO A 105 3.76 13.49 6.02
C PRO A 105 3.06 12.35 6.77
N GLU A 106 2.26 12.70 7.78
CA GLU A 106 1.43 11.73 8.48
C GLU A 106 0.40 11.09 7.55
N THR A 107 0.19 9.78 7.72
CA THR A 107 -0.76 9.01 6.90
C THR A 107 -1.53 7.97 7.73
N GLU A 108 -2.66 7.53 7.21
CA GLU A 108 -3.56 6.51 7.75
C GLU A 108 -3.00 5.10 7.70
N SER A 109 -2.07 4.84 6.78
CA SER A 109 -1.45 3.53 6.64
C SER A 109 0.05 3.64 6.32
N PRO A 110 0.90 3.86 7.35
CA PRO A 110 2.35 3.92 7.17
C PRO A 110 2.94 2.63 6.62
N ARG A 111 2.35 1.48 6.97
CA ARG A 111 2.79 0.16 6.50
C ARG A 111 2.54 -0.02 5.01
N LEU A 112 1.43 0.51 4.48
CA LEU A 112 1.14 0.50 3.04
C LEU A 112 2.16 1.33 2.27
N VAL A 113 2.48 2.53 2.75
CA VAL A 113 3.51 3.39 2.14
C VAL A 113 4.88 2.72 2.20
N ALA A 114 5.26 2.14 3.33
CA ALA A 114 6.52 1.42 3.47
C ALA A 114 6.63 0.23 2.51
N ALA A 115 5.55 -0.56 2.38
CA ALA A 115 5.47 -1.67 1.43
C ALA A 115 5.67 -1.20 -0.03
N ALA A 116 5.00 -0.12 -0.42
CA ALA A 116 5.14 0.43 -1.76
C ALA A 116 6.57 0.88 -2.04
N LEU A 117 7.21 1.57 -1.08
CA LEU A 117 8.58 2.05 -1.20
C LEU A 117 9.59 0.92 -1.31
N VAL A 118 9.52 -0.12 -0.47
CA VAL A 118 10.47 -1.25 -0.58
C VAL A 118 10.29 -2.02 -1.87
N LEU A 119 9.05 -2.16 -2.36
CA LEU A 119 8.78 -2.84 -3.63
C LEU A 119 9.31 -2.02 -4.80
N SER A 120 9.04 -0.72 -4.83
CA SER A 120 9.54 0.19 -5.86
C SER A 120 11.07 0.22 -5.88
N HIS A 121 11.70 0.38 -4.71
CA HIS A 121 13.17 0.34 -4.59
C HIS A 121 13.77 -0.98 -5.12
N ARG A 122 13.16 -2.11 -4.75
CA ARG A 122 13.56 -3.44 -5.24
C ARG A 122 13.42 -3.56 -6.76
N LEU A 123 12.35 -3.03 -7.34
CA LEU A 123 12.13 -3.02 -8.80
C LEU A 123 13.17 -2.17 -9.52
N LEU A 124 13.56 -1.03 -8.93
CA LEU A 124 14.56 -0.11 -9.47
C LEU A 124 16.00 -0.66 -9.39
N ARG A 125 16.25 -1.72 -8.61
CA ARG A 125 17.58 -2.38 -8.45
C ARG A 125 18.70 -1.38 -8.12
N ARG A 126 18.44 -0.47 -7.20
CA ARG A 126 19.41 0.54 -6.78
C ARG A 126 20.61 -0.10 -6.08
N GLU A 127 21.79 0.53 -6.20
CA GLU A 127 23.02 0.04 -5.56
C GLU A 127 23.13 0.41 -4.08
N ARG A 128 22.10 1.03 -3.50
CA ARG A 128 22.05 1.49 -2.12
C ARG A 128 21.02 0.70 -1.34
N TYR A 129 21.14 0.76 -0.01
CA TYR A 129 20.09 0.29 0.87
C TYR A 129 19.11 1.44 1.13
N LEU A 130 17.82 1.11 1.11
CA LEU A 130 16.73 1.99 1.55
C LEU A 130 16.18 1.47 2.88
N ARG A 131 16.07 2.34 3.87
CA ARG A 131 15.46 2.05 5.17
C ARG A 131 14.24 2.91 5.39
N ILE A 132 13.15 2.25 5.74
CA ILE A 132 11.86 2.88 6.04
C ILE A 132 11.46 2.48 7.45
N VAL A 133 11.43 3.46 8.34
CA VAL A 133 11.08 3.30 9.74
C VAL A 133 9.64 3.75 9.93
N THR A 134 8.76 2.83 10.30
CA THR A 134 7.37 3.09 10.71
C THR A 134 7.26 3.11 12.24
N SER A 135 6.05 3.14 12.82
CA SER A 135 5.90 3.11 14.28
C SER A 135 6.42 1.81 14.90
N ASP A 136 6.08 0.65 14.33
CA ASP A 136 6.35 -0.68 14.93
C ASP A 136 7.38 -1.49 14.13
N GLU A 137 7.57 -1.20 12.85
CA GLU A 137 8.44 -1.96 11.95
C GLU A 137 9.50 -1.10 11.29
N ILE A 138 10.61 -1.76 10.92
CA ILE A 138 11.63 -1.24 10.03
C ILE A 138 11.65 -2.13 8.78
N PHE A 139 11.52 -1.50 7.62
CA PHE A 139 11.63 -2.15 6.32
C PHE A 139 12.95 -1.74 5.66
N ILE A 140 13.69 -2.72 5.16
CA ILE A 140 14.99 -2.53 4.52
C ILE A 140 14.93 -3.17 3.14
N SER A 141 15.34 -2.43 2.12
CA SER A 141 15.54 -2.94 0.76
C SER A 141 16.98 -2.72 0.34
N GLY A 142 17.68 -3.79 -0.03
CA GLY A 142 19.10 -3.76 -0.41
C GLY A 142 19.37 -3.97 -1.91
N PRO A 143 20.65 -3.81 -2.34
CA PRO A 143 21.05 -3.83 -3.74
C PRO A 143 20.78 -5.13 -4.50
N SER A 144 20.79 -6.26 -3.79
CA SER A 144 20.54 -7.58 -4.34
C SER A 144 19.04 -7.93 -4.46
N ALA A 145 18.17 -6.92 -4.47
CA ALA A 145 16.72 -7.09 -4.32
C ALA A 145 16.31 -7.80 -3.00
N GLU A 146 17.21 -7.80 -2.02
CA GLU A 146 16.96 -8.33 -0.68
C GLU A 146 15.98 -7.42 0.04
N LEU A 147 14.94 -8.01 0.63
CA LEU A 147 14.05 -7.34 1.56
C LEU A 147 14.13 -7.98 2.93
N THR A 148 14.20 -7.11 3.93
CA THR A 148 14.11 -7.50 5.33
C THR A 148 13.09 -6.61 6.03
N CYS A 149 12.24 -7.21 6.84
CA CYS A 149 11.36 -6.49 7.76
C CYS A 149 11.68 -6.93 9.18
N VAL A 150 11.90 -5.97 10.07
CA VAL A 150 12.29 -6.19 11.47
C VAL A 150 11.29 -5.50 12.38
N SER A 151 10.86 -6.17 13.46
CA SER A 151 10.07 -5.52 14.50
C SER A 151 10.97 -4.66 15.38
N LYS A 152 10.54 -3.43 15.71
CA LYS A 152 11.24 -2.63 16.71
C LYS A 152 11.17 -3.27 18.08
N GLU A 153 12.30 -3.35 18.79
CA GLU A 153 12.29 -3.74 20.19
C GLU A 153 11.49 -2.73 21.04
N PRO A 154 10.80 -3.17 22.12
CA PRO A 154 10.03 -2.28 22.99
C PRO A 154 10.84 -1.11 23.58
N GLN A 155 12.16 -1.26 23.70
CA GLN A 155 13.08 -0.26 24.25
C GLN A 155 13.44 0.84 23.24
N HIS A 156 13.22 0.61 21.95
CA HIS A 156 13.44 1.53 20.84
C HIS A 156 12.12 2.05 20.24
N GLN A 157 11.00 1.80 20.92
CA GLN A 157 9.74 2.47 20.61
C GLN A 157 9.91 3.96 20.92
N THR A 158 9.61 4.79 19.93
CA THR A 158 9.63 6.24 20.11
C THR A 158 8.69 6.63 21.26
N PRO A 159 9.10 7.56 22.14
CA PRO A 159 8.31 7.92 23.31
C PRO A 159 6.87 8.21 22.93
N SER A 160 5.95 7.58 23.65
CA SER A 160 4.51 7.63 23.39
C SER A 160 4.01 9.07 23.22
N GLY A 161 3.56 9.42 22.01
CA GLY A 161 2.76 10.63 21.78
C GLY A 161 3.10 11.44 20.53
N ILE A 162 4.32 11.38 19.99
CA ILE A 162 4.77 12.35 18.97
C ILE A 162 4.94 11.73 17.56
N ASP A 163 5.05 10.40 17.42
CA ASP A 163 5.43 9.76 16.14
C ASP A 163 4.43 8.73 15.59
N LYS A 164 3.16 8.74 16.01
CA LYS A 164 2.17 7.80 15.46
C LYS A 164 1.78 8.23 14.05
N GLY A 165 2.23 7.47 13.05
CA GLY A 165 1.93 7.75 11.64
C GLY A 165 3.07 8.41 10.86
N VAL A 166 4.18 8.74 11.52
CA VAL A 166 5.38 9.31 10.88
C VAL A 166 6.22 8.19 10.28
N ILE A 167 6.63 8.38 9.03
CA ILE A 167 7.57 7.49 8.34
C ILE A 167 8.89 8.22 8.20
N ARG A 168 9.98 7.59 8.64
CA ARG A 168 11.34 8.07 8.38
C ARG A 168 11.96 7.25 7.26
N LEU A 169 12.52 7.93 6.27
CA LEU A 169 13.13 7.33 5.11
C LEU A 169 14.60 7.73 5.05
N SER A 170 15.50 6.77 4.87
CA SER A 170 16.92 7.04 4.66
C SER A 170 17.55 6.09 3.66
N ALA A 171 18.62 6.53 3.01
CA ALA A 171 19.40 5.72 2.08
C ALA A 171 20.88 5.66 2.50
N GLU A 172 21.47 4.45 2.47
CA GLU A 172 22.87 4.23 2.85
C GLU A 172 23.61 3.32 1.86
N GLN A 173 24.93 3.47 1.80
CA GLN A 173 25.78 2.61 0.96
C GLN A 173 26.14 1.29 1.65
N SER A 174 26.25 1.28 2.98
CA SER A 174 26.84 0.19 3.76
C SER A 174 25.82 -0.47 4.70
N GLY A 175 24.75 -1.06 4.16
CA GLY A 175 23.77 -1.83 4.93
C GLY A 175 23.12 -1.06 6.09
N PHE A 176 22.40 -1.79 6.94
CA PHE A 176 21.87 -1.28 8.20
C PHE A 176 22.02 -2.35 9.29
N ASP A 177 22.63 -1.98 10.41
CA ASP A 177 22.70 -2.84 11.61
C ASP A 177 21.46 -2.56 12.49
N ASP A 178 20.33 -3.16 12.13
CA ASP A 178 19.09 -3.00 12.90
C ASP A 178 18.92 -4.13 13.94
N ALA A 179 18.87 -3.74 15.22
CA ALA A 179 18.56 -4.63 16.33
C ALA A 179 17.04 -4.87 16.40
N GLY A 180 16.62 -6.13 16.23
CA GLY A 180 15.23 -6.53 16.41
C GLY A 180 14.94 -7.95 15.94
N THR A 181 13.68 -8.37 16.05
CA THR A 181 13.26 -9.69 15.56
C THR A 181 12.93 -9.60 14.07
N VAL A 182 13.62 -10.41 13.25
CA VAL A 182 13.37 -10.50 11.81
C VAL A 182 11.98 -11.11 11.54
N LEU A 183 11.05 -10.28 11.10
CA LEU A 183 9.69 -10.67 10.70
C LEU A 183 9.70 -11.30 9.31
N ILE A 184 10.38 -10.67 8.35
CA ILE A 184 10.52 -11.11 6.96
C ILE A 184 11.98 -11.04 6.56
N ASP A 185 12.43 -12.09 5.87
CA ASP A 185 13.70 -12.22 5.15
C ASP A 185 13.40 -12.96 3.83
N GLY A 186 14.41 -13.10 2.96
CA GLY A 186 14.23 -13.73 1.66
C GLY A 186 13.72 -15.19 1.73
N GLU A 187 14.11 -15.95 2.75
CA GLU A 187 13.64 -17.34 2.92
C GLU A 187 12.18 -17.39 3.39
N LYS A 188 11.81 -16.54 4.36
CA LYS A 188 10.43 -16.43 4.84
C LYS A 188 9.51 -15.90 3.75
N GLU A 189 9.91 -14.88 3.00
CA GLU A 189 9.16 -14.33 1.88
C GLU A 189 8.86 -15.41 0.84
N ALA A 190 9.88 -16.16 0.40
CA ALA A 190 9.71 -17.26 -0.55
C ALA A 190 8.74 -18.34 -0.04
N ARG A 191 8.90 -18.75 1.23
CA ARG A 191 8.02 -19.73 1.87
C ARG A 191 6.57 -19.23 1.95
N PHE A 192 6.39 -17.96 2.30
CA PHE A 192 5.06 -17.36 2.36
C PHE A 192 4.41 -17.25 0.99
N HIS A 193 5.19 -16.93 -0.03
CA HIS A 193 4.73 -16.91 -1.41
C HIS A 193 4.24 -18.30 -1.86
N ASP A 194 4.95 -19.37 -1.50
CA ASP A 194 4.51 -20.74 -1.77
C ASP A 194 3.20 -21.09 -1.06
N VAL A 195 3.03 -20.67 0.21
CA VAL A 195 1.79 -20.87 0.96
C VAL A 195 0.63 -20.12 0.29
N CYS A 196 0.85 -18.87 -0.12
CA CYS A 196 -0.14 -18.07 -0.83
C CYS A 196 -0.53 -18.72 -2.16
N ARG A 197 0.44 -19.18 -2.96
CA ARG A 197 0.17 -19.87 -4.22
C ARG A 197 -0.68 -21.12 -4.03
N LEU A 198 -0.45 -21.90 -2.98
CA LEU A 198 -1.14 -23.16 -2.73
C LEU A 198 -2.50 -23.00 -2.04
N LYS A 199 -2.66 -22.01 -1.17
CA LYS A 199 -3.84 -21.87 -0.29
C LYS A 199 -4.65 -20.60 -0.53
N GLY A 200 -4.15 -19.66 -1.32
CA GLY A 200 -4.71 -18.32 -1.49
C GLY A 200 -4.39 -17.39 -0.31
N LEU A 201 -4.69 -16.11 -0.51
CA LEU A 201 -4.54 -15.06 0.48
C LEU A 201 -5.51 -15.29 1.65
N CYS A 202 -5.05 -14.97 2.85
CA CYS A 202 -5.90 -14.98 4.03
C CYS A 202 -6.43 -13.56 4.23
N ALA A 203 -7.73 -13.36 4.00
CA ALA A 203 -8.38 -12.06 4.18
C ALA A 203 -9.53 -12.16 5.19
N SER A 204 -9.72 -11.10 5.97
CA SER A 204 -10.88 -10.96 6.85
C SER A 204 -12.20 -10.86 6.06
N PRO A 205 -13.21 -11.73 6.30
CA PRO A 205 -14.50 -11.64 5.63
C PRO A 205 -15.18 -10.28 5.79
N ASP A 206 -15.04 -9.66 6.96
CA ASP A 206 -15.64 -8.37 7.27
C ASP A 206 -15.00 -7.26 6.43
N ILE A 207 -13.66 -7.25 6.33
CA ILE A 207 -12.95 -6.28 5.49
C ILE A 207 -13.27 -6.49 4.01
N ILE A 208 -13.35 -7.75 3.55
CA ILE A 208 -13.78 -8.04 2.18
C ILE A 208 -15.19 -7.50 1.91
N ALA A 209 -16.11 -7.61 2.87
CA ALA A 209 -17.45 -7.03 2.73
C ALA A 209 -17.41 -5.49 2.64
N GLN A 210 -16.57 -4.82 3.44
CA GLN A 210 -16.40 -3.37 3.37
C GLN A 210 -15.80 -2.91 2.03
N LEU A 211 -14.76 -3.59 1.54
CA LEU A 211 -14.18 -3.29 0.23
C LEU A 211 -15.18 -3.51 -0.91
N LYS A 212 -16.08 -4.48 -0.78
CA LYS A 212 -17.18 -4.68 -1.73
C LYS A 212 -18.16 -3.52 -1.75
N ILE A 213 -18.48 -2.91 -0.60
CA ILE A 213 -19.35 -1.71 -0.56
C ILE A 213 -18.75 -0.59 -1.42
N PHE A 214 -17.44 -0.37 -1.37
CA PHE A 214 -16.79 0.60 -2.26
C PHE A 214 -16.87 0.17 -3.72
N SER A 215 -16.54 -1.10 -4.03
CA SER A 215 -16.62 -1.66 -5.37
C SER A 215 -18.02 -1.55 -5.99
N ASP A 216 -19.07 -1.76 -5.20
CA ASP A 216 -20.46 -1.76 -5.66
C ASP A 216 -20.92 -0.38 -6.16
N ARG A 217 -20.23 0.69 -5.78
CA ARG A 217 -20.48 2.05 -6.31
C ARG A 217 -20.14 2.20 -7.79
N LEU A 218 -19.37 1.27 -8.35
CA LEU A 218 -19.10 1.20 -9.80
C LEU A 218 -20.21 0.49 -10.57
N LEU A 219 -21.16 -0.15 -9.88
CA LEU A 219 -22.30 -0.77 -10.54
C LEU A 219 -23.21 0.35 -11.06
N VAL A 220 -23.55 0.27 -12.34
CA VAL A 220 -24.60 1.12 -12.89
C VAL A 220 -25.94 0.60 -12.34
N PRO A 221 -26.79 1.45 -11.75
CA PRO A 221 -28.13 1.04 -11.37
C PRO A 221 -28.83 0.45 -12.60
N GLU A 222 -29.49 -0.69 -12.45
CA GLU A 222 -30.34 -1.21 -13.52
C GLU A 222 -31.42 -0.18 -13.83
N SER A 223 -31.34 0.47 -14.99
CA SER A 223 -32.49 1.22 -15.48
C SER A 223 -33.63 0.24 -15.78
N GLU A 224 -34.89 0.63 -15.59
CA GLU A 224 -36.04 -0.19 -16.01
C GLU A 224 -35.94 -0.59 -17.50
N HIS A 225 -35.25 0.23 -18.30
CA HIS A 225 -34.96 -0.03 -19.70
C HIS A 225 -33.92 -1.16 -19.90
N SER A 226 -32.87 -1.24 -19.08
CA SER A 226 -31.91 -2.38 -19.08
C SER A 226 -32.56 -3.67 -18.61
N LEU A 227 -33.50 -3.63 -17.67
CA LEU A 227 -34.27 -4.81 -17.24
C LEU A 227 -35.18 -5.34 -18.36
N LYS A 228 -35.80 -4.45 -19.13
CA LYS A 228 -36.71 -4.81 -20.24
C LYS A 228 -36.01 -5.20 -21.53
N TYR A 229 -34.86 -4.60 -21.84
CA TYR A 229 -34.21 -4.68 -23.14
C TYR A 229 -32.69 -4.93 -23.04
N GLY A 230 -32.25 -5.65 -21.99
CA GLY A 230 -30.86 -5.72 -21.54
C GLY A 230 -29.78 -5.82 -22.61
N ALA A 231 -28.55 -5.38 -22.27
CA ALA A 231 -27.41 -5.40 -23.19
C ALA A 231 -27.16 -6.82 -23.74
N GLY A 232 -27.68 -7.09 -24.95
CA GLY A 232 -27.68 -8.42 -25.57
C GLY A 232 -29.06 -9.00 -25.92
N ALA A 233 -30.16 -8.35 -25.54
CA ALA A 233 -31.48 -8.65 -26.07
C ALA A 233 -31.50 -8.22 -27.54
N GLY A 234 -31.17 -9.17 -28.43
CA GLY A 234 -31.17 -8.97 -29.87
C GLY A 234 -32.44 -8.29 -30.34
N ILE A 235 -32.32 -7.55 -31.45
CA ILE A 235 -33.45 -7.08 -32.23
C ILE A 235 -34.44 -8.24 -32.34
N VAL A 236 -35.62 -8.07 -31.74
CA VAL A 236 -36.70 -9.05 -31.89
C VAL A 236 -37.13 -8.94 -33.34
N ASP A 237 -36.64 -9.88 -34.15
CA ASP A 237 -37.15 -10.11 -35.50
C ASP A 237 -38.64 -10.40 -35.34
N SER A 238 -39.45 -9.54 -35.93
CA SER A 238 -40.90 -9.62 -35.92
C SER A 238 -41.35 -9.70 -37.37
N ASP A 239 -41.14 -10.88 -37.93
CA ASP A 239 -41.77 -11.40 -39.14
C ASP A 239 -43.23 -11.78 -38.91
#